data_AF-A0A534GVP9-F1
#
_entry.id   AF-A0A534GVP9-F1
#
_cell.length_a   1.000
_cell.length_b   1.000
_cell.length_c   1.000
_cell.angle_alpha   90.00
_cell.angle_beta   90.00
_cell.angle_gamma   90.00
#
_symmetry.space_group_name_H-M   'P 1'
#
loop_
_entity.id
_entity.type
_entity.pdbx_description
1 polymer ?
#
loop_
_entity_poly.entity_id
_entity_poly.type
_entity_poly.pdbx_seq_one_letter_code
_entity_poly.pdbx_strand_id
1 'polypeptide(L)'
;MKLTSELTDEALLRELGARLERRRIDANLTQAQLALEAGISKRTLERIETGDSTDFVMLMRVLRALKLVEGLENLIPDLPQSPITLLKLRGRERKRAGHPRTRSGRAATDKPAGPWKWGE
;
A
#
# COMPACT_ATOMS: atom_id res chain seq x y z
N MET A 1 -18.04 12.68 -1.87
CA MET A 1 -17.38 13.30 -0.70
C MET A 1 -15.92 13.60 -1.02
N LYS A 2 -15.19 14.43 -0.26
CA LYS A 2 -13.71 14.52 -0.39
C LYS A 2 -13.05 13.42 0.46
N LEU A 3 -11.94 12.83 -0.02
CA LEU A 3 -11.15 11.88 0.76
C LEU A 3 -10.16 12.68 1.61
N THR A 4 -10.25 12.57 2.92
CA THR A 4 -9.40 13.27 3.90
C THR A 4 -8.82 12.29 4.92
N SER A 5 -7.68 12.65 5.53
CA SER A 5 -6.99 11.80 6.52
C SER A 5 -7.77 11.54 7.81
N GLU A 6 -8.75 12.39 8.12
CA GLU A 6 -9.59 12.27 9.31
C GLU A 6 -10.69 11.21 9.19
N LEU A 7 -10.88 10.63 8.00
CA LEU A 7 -11.90 9.61 7.79
C LEU A 7 -11.43 8.25 8.30
N THR A 8 -12.39 7.46 8.79
CA THR A 8 -12.13 6.04 9.09
C THR A 8 -11.89 5.26 7.80
N ASP A 9 -11.18 4.15 7.92
CA ASP A 9 -10.92 3.24 6.79
C ASP A 9 -12.23 2.79 6.12
N GLU A 10 -13.26 2.49 6.91
CA GLU A 10 -14.58 2.11 6.39
C GLU A 10 -15.22 3.24 5.56
N ALA A 11 -15.12 4.48 6.03
CA ALA A 11 -15.66 5.63 5.30
C ALA A 11 -14.90 5.89 3.99
N LEU A 12 -13.58 5.70 4.00
CA LEU A 12 -12.74 5.80 2.80
C LEU A 12 -13.09 4.72 1.79
N LEU A 13 -13.22 3.46 2.23
CA LEU A 13 -13.61 2.34 1.37
C LEU A 13 -15.00 2.55 0.76
N ARG A 14 -15.98 3.00 1.54
CA ARG A 14 -17.34 3.28 1.05
C ARG A 14 -17.36 4.39 0.00
N GLU A 15 -16.64 5.49 0.21
CA GLU A 15 -16.57 6.56 -0.80
C GLU A 15 -15.81 6.11 -2.06
N LEU A 16 -14.74 5.32 -1.92
CA LEU A 16 -14.02 4.76 -3.06
C LEU A 16 -14.89 3.77 -3.85
N GLY A 17 -15.59 2.86 -3.18
CA GLY A 17 -16.54 1.94 -3.79
C GLY A 17 -17.61 2.67 -4.60
N ALA A 18 -18.24 3.69 -4.00
CA ALA A 18 -19.23 4.53 -4.69
C ALA A 18 -18.65 5.33 -5.87
N ARG A 19 -17.35 5.65 -5.87
CA ARG A 19 -16.68 6.26 -7.05
C ARG A 19 -16.47 5.24 -8.15
N LEU A 20 -16.07 4.03 -7.82
CA LEU A 20 -15.90 2.94 -8.79
C LEU A 20 -17.24 2.57 -9.43
N GLU A 21 -18.31 2.50 -8.63
CA GLU A 21 -19.67 2.28 -9.13
C GLU A 21 -20.08 3.34 -10.16
N ARG A 22 -19.87 4.63 -9.85
CA ARG A 22 -20.14 5.73 -10.80
C ARG A 22 -19.35 5.57 -12.09
N ARG A 23 -18.05 5.25 -12.00
CA ARG A 23 -17.21 5.00 -13.20
C ARG A 23 -17.70 3.81 -14.03
N ARG A 24 -18.19 2.75 -13.37
CA ARG A 24 -18.80 1.60 -14.05
C ARG A 24 -20.07 2.03 -14.80
N ILE A 25 -20.94 2.81 -14.15
CA ILE A 25 -22.18 3.32 -14.75
C ILE A 25 -21.87 4.24 -15.93
N ASP A 26 -20.91 5.16 -15.79
CA ASP A 26 -20.47 6.05 -16.87
C ASP A 26 -19.91 5.27 -18.09
N ALA A 27 -19.32 4.09 -17.84
CA ALA A 27 -18.88 3.16 -18.86
C ALA A 27 -20.00 2.28 -19.46
N ASN A 28 -21.25 2.45 -19.01
CA ASN A 28 -22.42 1.64 -19.40
C ASN A 28 -22.26 0.13 -19.13
N LEU A 29 -21.56 -0.23 -18.05
CA LEU A 29 -21.34 -1.61 -17.66
C LEU A 29 -22.26 -2.03 -16.52
N THR A 30 -22.85 -3.22 -16.60
CA THR A 30 -23.44 -3.89 -15.44
C THR A 30 -22.35 -4.43 -14.51
N GLN A 31 -22.69 -4.72 -13.26
CA GLN A 31 -21.77 -5.39 -12.34
C GLN A 31 -21.28 -6.74 -12.88
N ALA A 32 -22.15 -7.51 -13.54
CA ALA A 32 -21.77 -8.80 -14.11
C ALA A 32 -20.75 -8.65 -15.25
N GLN A 33 -20.93 -7.64 -16.11
CA GLN A 33 -19.99 -7.35 -17.21
C GLN A 33 -18.63 -6.89 -16.67
N LEU A 34 -18.59 -5.91 -15.75
CA LEU A 34 -17.33 -5.45 -15.19
C LEU A 34 -16.62 -6.56 -14.41
N ALA A 35 -17.36 -7.39 -13.66
CA ALA A 35 -16.78 -8.51 -12.94
C ALA A 35 -16.16 -9.54 -13.89
N LEU A 36 -16.81 -9.82 -15.03
CA LEU A 36 -16.28 -10.69 -16.07
C LEU A 36 -14.99 -10.12 -16.67
N GLU A 37 -14.99 -8.83 -17.05
CA GLU A 37 -13.81 -8.15 -17.59
C GLU A 37 -12.64 -8.10 -16.59
N ALA A 38 -12.93 -7.91 -15.31
CA ALA A 38 -11.95 -7.93 -14.23
C ALA A 38 -11.52 -9.36 -13.83
N GLY A 39 -12.19 -10.41 -14.33
CA GLY A 39 -11.91 -11.80 -13.94
C GLY A 39 -12.16 -12.07 -12.46
N ILE A 40 -13.25 -11.54 -11.91
CA ILE A 40 -13.68 -11.73 -10.52
C ILE A 40 -15.16 -12.15 -10.46
N SER A 41 -15.61 -12.61 -9.28
CA SER A 41 -17.03 -12.91 -9.10
C SER A 41 -17.86 -11.63 -9.01
N LYS A 42 -19.12 -11.66 -9.46
CA LYS A 42 -20.07 -10.54 -9.30
C LYS A 42 -20.19 -10.09 -7.84
N ARG A 43 -20.28 -11.06 -6.91
CA ARG A 43 -20.34 -10.80 -5.46
C ARG A 43 -19.10 -10.06 -4.94
N THR A 44 -17.92 -10.36 -5.48
CA THR A 44 -16.69 -9.64 -5.14
C THR A 44 -16.77 -8.19 -5.60
N LEU A 45 -17.28 -7.93 -6.80
CA LEU A 45 -17.46 -6.57 -7.30
C LEU A 45 -18.51 -5.79 -6.46
N GLU A 46 -19.64 -6.41 -6.14
CA GLU A 46 -20.67 -5.81 -5.27
C GLU A 46 -20.07 -5.35 -3.94
N ARG A 47 -19.28 -6.21 -3.29
CA ARG A 47 -18.56 -5.89 -2.05
C ARG A 47 -17.60 -4.71 -2.20
N ILE A 48 -16.88 -4.65 -3.31
CA ILE A 48 -15.97 -3.54 -3.60
C ILE A 48 -16.74 -2.23 -3.74
N GLU A 49 -17.87 -2.25 -4.48
CA GLU A 49 -18.71 -1.06 -4.68
C GLU A 49 -19.39 -0.60 -3.38
N THR A 50 -19.72 -1.51 -2.45
CA THR A 50 -20.29 -1.17 -1.13
C THR A 50 -19.24 -0.72 -0.11
N GLY A 51 -17.95 -0.86 -0.41
CA GLY A 51 -16.84 -0.48 0.48
C GLY A 51 -16.46 -1.55 1.50
N ASP A 52 -16.78 -2.81 1.26
CA ASP A 52 -16.26 -3.90 2.07
C ASP A 52 -14.75 -4.06 1.86
N SER A 53 -14.07 -4.59 2.87
CA SER A 53 -12.67 -4.98 2.72
C SER A 53 -12.50 -6.06 1.64
N THR A 54 -11.49 -5.87 0.79
CA THR A 54 -11.14 -6.76 -0.31
C THR A 54 -9.63 -6.89 -0.42
N ASP A 55 -9.18 -7.91 -1.14
CA ASP A 55 -7.77 -8.06 -1.48
C ASP A 55 -7.34 -6.98 -2.49
N PHE A 56 -6.15 -6.42 -2.28
CA PHE A 56 -5.54 -5.44 -3.16
C PHE A 56 -5.48 -5.93 -4.62
N VAL A 57 -5.24 -7.23 -4.85
CA VAL A 57 -5.25 -7.81 -6.20
C VAL A 57 -6.61 -7.64 -6.90
N MET A 58 -7.71 -7.79 -6.15
CA MET A 58 -9.06 -7.65 -6.70
C MET A 58 -9.35 -6.19 -7.06
N LEU A 59 -8.90 -5.25 -6.23
CA LEU A 59 -8.99 -3.82 -6.56
C LEU A 59 -8.19 -3.50 -7.84
N MET A 60 -6.96 -4.01 -7.98
CA MET A 60 -6.14 -3.77 -9.18
C MET A 60 -6.80 -4.31 -10.46
N ARG A 61 -7.50 -5.46 -10.38
CA ARG A 61 -8.26 -6.02 -11.50
C ARG A 61 -9.41 -5.11 -11.92
N VAL A 62 -10.17 -4.58 -10.97
CA VAL A 62 -11.28 -3.64 -11.24
C VAL A 62 -10.75 -2.32 -11.84
N LEU A 63 -9.68 -1.75 -11.26
CA LEU A 63 -9.06 -0.54 -11.81
C LEU A 63 -8.55 -0.75 -13.24
N ARG A 64 -8.00 -1.93 -13.55
CA ARG A 64 -7.55 -2.28 -14.90
C ARG A 64 -8.70 -2.35 -15.90
N ALA A 65 -9.79 -3.03 -15.54
CA ALA A 65 -10.98 -3.12 -16.40
C ALA A 65 -11.58 -1.73 -16.67
N LEU A 66 -11.56 -0.84 -15.67
CA LEU A 66 -12.01 0.55 -15.80
C LEU A 66 -10.99 1.52 -16.43
N LYS A 67 -9.81 1.04 -16.84
CA LYS A 67 -8.72 1.87 -17.42
C LYS A 67 -8.28 3.03 -16.50
N LEU A 68 -8.14 2.73 -15.20
CA LEU A 68 -7.75 3.68 -14.16
C LEU A 68 -6.35 3.44 -13.59
N VAL A 69 -5.63 2.42 -14.09
CA VAL A 69 -4.32 2.01 -13.55
C VAL A 69 -3.29 3.11 -13.71
N GLU A 70 -3.30 3.83 -14.82
CA GLU A 70 -2.38 4.95 -15.08
C GLU A 70 -2.57 6.09 -14.06
N GLY A 71 -3.75 6.20 -13.45
CA GLY A 71 -3.99 7.15 -12.36
C GLY A 71 -3.17 6.86 -11.10
N LEU A 72 -2.67 5.64 -10.93
CA LEU A 72 -1.83 5.27 -9.78
C LEU A 72 -0.47 5.98 -9.80
N GLU A 73 0.05 6.36 -10.97
CA GLU A 73 1.29 7.16 -11.08
C GLU A 73 1.15 8.54 -10.41
N ASN A 74 -0.06 9.10 -10.40
CA ASN A 74 -0.33 10.35 -9.69
C ASN A 74 -0.55 10.14 -8.19
N LEU A 75 -1.07 8.98 -7.80
CA LEU A 75 -1.35 8.64 -6.40
C LEU A 75 -0.08 8.23 -5.65
N ILE A 76 0.75 7.42 -6.30
CA ILE A 76 1.99 6.84 -5.78
C ILE A 76 3.07 7.04 -6.85
N PRO A 77 3.61 8.26 -6.98
CA PRO A 77 4.62 8.54 -7.99
C PRO A 77 5.93 7.83 -7.66
N ASP A 78 6.64 7.42 -8.71
CA ASP A 78 8.01 6.95 -8.58
C ASP A 78 8.90 8.06 -7.98
N LEU A 79 9.72 7.65 -7.00
CA LEU A 79 10.61 8.59 -6.32
C LEU A 79 11.72 9.04 -7.28
N PRO A 80 11.91 10.35 -7.49
CA PRO A 80 12.98 10.84 -8.36
C PRO A 80 14.35 10.46 -7.77
N GLN A 81 15.16 9.75 -8.56
CA GLN A 81 16.55 9.47 -8.21
C GLN A 81 17.39 10.75 -8.35
N SER A 82 17.45 11.57 -7.30
CA SER A 82 18.35 12.73 -7.30
C SER A 82 19.82 12.27 -7.44
N PRO A 83 20.63 12.88 -8.33
CA PRO A 83 22.06 12.57 -8.48
C PRO A 83 22.83 12.67 -7.16
N ILE A 84 22.44 13.62 -6.29
CA ILE A 84 23.03 13.78 -4.96
C ILE A 84 22.70 12.58 -4.06
N THR A 85 21.48 12.05 -4.17
CA THR A 85 21.05 10.85 -3.44
C THR A 85 21.81 9.62 -3.91
N LEU A 86 22.00 9.43 -5.22
CA LEU A 86 22.82 8.36 -5.78
C LEU A 86 24.28 8.42 -5.31
N LEU A 87 24.88 9.62 -5.29
CA LEU A 87 26.23 9.85 -4.79
C LEU A 87 26.36 9.58 -3.28
N LYS A 88 25.42 10.07 -2.45
CA LYS A 88 25.39 9.83 -1.00
C LYS A 88 25.20 8.36 -0.65
N LEU A 89 24.43 7.63 -1.46
CA LEU A 89 24.18 6.20 -1.28
C LEU A 89 25.32 5.33 -1.83
N ARG A 90 26.28 5.88 -2.60
CA ARG A 90 27.31 5.11 -3.33
C ARG A 90 26.72 3.90 -4.08
N GLY A 91 25.56 4.09 -4.69
CA GLY A 91 24.83 3.02 -5.39
C GLY A 91 24.08 2.02 -4.49
N ARG A 92 24.05 2.18 -3.16
CA ARG A 92 23.22 1.33 -2.27
C ARG A 92 21.86 1.96 -1.99
N GLU A 93 20.83 1.48 -2.67
CA GLU A 93 19.45 1.87 -2.36
C GLU A 93 19.04 1.50 -0.93
N ARG A 94 18.31 2.42 -0.27
CA ARG A 94 17.78 2.19 1.07
C ARG A 94 16.60 1.22 0.98
N LYS A 95 16.82 -0.04 1.38
CA LYS A 95 15.77 -1.08 1.35
C LYS A 95 14.83 -1.07 2.55
N ARG A 96 15.25 -0.48 3.68
CA ARG A 96 14.48 -0.44 4.93
C ARG A 96 14.76 0.83 5.72
N ALA A 97 13.77 1.29 6.47
CA ALA A 97 14.00 2.23 7.56
C ALA A 97 14.73 1.51 8.68
N GLY A 98 15.92 1.99 9.04
CA GLY A 98 16.64 1.57 10.25
C GLY A 98 16.61 2.72 11.26
N HIS A 99 16.58 2.40 12.55
CA HIS A 99 16.87 3.39 13.57
C HIS A 99 18.31 3.89 13.39
N PRO A 100 18.58 5.20 13.51
CA PRO A 100 19.93 5.69 13.61
C PRO A 100 20.61 4.91 14.73
N ARG A 101 21.68 4.18 14.42
CA ARG A 101 22.54 3.65 15.47
C ARG A 101 23.14 4.88 16.12
N THR A 102 22.58 5.30 17.25
CA THR A 102 23.34 6.08 18.21
C THR A 102 24.62 5.28 18.40
N ARG A 103 25.76 5.83 17.99
CA ARG A 103 27.04 5.38 18.54
C ARG A 103 26.96 5.78 20.01
N SER A 104 26.22 5.02 20.81
CA SER A 104 26.51 4.96 22.23
C SER A 104 27.97 4.55 22.26
N GLY A 105 28.80 5.50 22.69
CA GLY A 105 30.21 5.28 22.89
C GLY A 105 30.35 3.96 23.63
N ARG A 106 31.21 3.11 23.09
CA ARG A 106 31.76 1.96 23.81
C ARG A 106 32.51 2.54 25.00
N ALA A 107 31.81 2.90 26.07
CA ALA A 107 32.37 2.83 27.40
C ALA A 107 32.60 1.34 27.59
N ALA A 108 33.86 0.95 27.42
CA ALA A 108 34.33 -0.37 27.77
C ALA A 108 33.94 -0.61 29.23
N THR A 109 32.85 -1.32 29.47
CA THR A 109 32.66 -1.97 30.76
C THR A 109 33.48 -3.24 30.68
N ASP A 110 34.74 -3.13 31.09
CA ASP A 110 35.50 -4.25 31.64
C ASP A 110 34.67 -4.87 32.76
N LYS A 111 34.00 -5.98 32.46
CA LYS A 111 33.60 -6.95 33.47
C LYS A 111 34.00 -8.33 32.94
N PRO A 112 34.88 -9.07 33.63
CA PRO A 112 35.24 -10.41 33.21
C PRO A 112 34.01 -11.31 33.28
N ALA A 113 33.79 -12.08 32.22
CA ALA A 113 32.74 -13.07 32.13
C ALA A 113 32.99 -14.17 33.17
N GLY A 114 32.24 -14.13 34.28
CA GLY A 114 32.04 -15.33 35.09
C GLY A 114 31.24 -16.36 34.28
N PRO A 115 31.52 -17.67 34.41
CA PRO A 115 30.89 -18.68 33.59
C PRO A 115 29.39 -18.76 33.88
N TRP A 116 28.61 -18.43 32.87
CA TRP A 116 27.16 -18.54 32.83
C TRP A 116 26.72 -20.01 32.94
N LYS A 117 25.81 -20.32 33.86
CA LYS A 117 25.17 -21.63 33.99
C LYS A 117 23.65 -21.46 33.94
N TRP A 118 22.98 -22.26 33.11
CA TRP A 118 21.52 -22.43 33.10
C TRP A 118 21.16 -23.82 33.63
N GLY A 119 20.05 -23.88 34.39
CA GLY A 119 19.26 -25.09 34.64
C GLY A 119 19.49 -25.74 35.99
N GLU A 120 18.51 -25.59 36.89
CA GLU A 120 17.81 -26.70 37.54
C GLU A 120 16.30 -26.55 37.29
#